data_AF-B3R9M1-F1
#
_entry.id   AF-B3R9M1-F1
#
_cell.length_a   1.000
_cell.length_b   1.000
_cell.length_c   1.000
_cell.angle_alpha   90.00
_cell.angle_beta   90.00
_cell.angle_gamma   90.00
#
_symmetry.space_group_name_H-M   'P 1'
#
loop_
_entity.id
_entity.type
_entity.pdbx_description
1 polymer ?
#
loop_
_entity_poly.entity_id
_entity_poly.type
_entity_poly.pdbx_seq_one_letter_code
_entity_poly.pdbx_strand_id
1 'polypeptide(L)' 'MPAEARDAFLAELRKQMPYASRLYDDDGELYYEGLSSDRDSEIAFQPLDWATADSGCTYIEYLQDNGKWEQL' A
#
# COMPACT_ATOMS: atom_id res chain seq x y z
N MET A 1 -14.85 1.18 15.60
CA MET A 1 -14.89 2.57 15.10
C MET A 1 -16.10 2.70 14.18
N PRO A 2 -16.92 3.76 14.25
CA PRO A 2 -17.99 3.99 13.27
C PRO A 2 -17.41 4.11 11.86
N ALA A 3 -18.12 3.59 10.85
CA ALA A 3 -17.65 3.59 9.45
C ALA A 3 -17.36 5.01 8.95
N GLU A 4 -18.23 5.97 9.26
CA GLU A 4 -18.04 7.38 8.89
C GLU A 4 -16.75 8.00 9.47
N ALA A 5 -16.41 7.66 10.72
CA ALA A 5 -15.20 8.15 11.36
C ALA A 5 -13.94 7.59 10.70
N ARG A 6 -13.97 6.31 10.30
CA ARG A 6 -12.89 5.68 9.53
C ARG A 6 -12.74 6.35 8.18
N ASP A 7 -13.84 6.57 7.47
CA ASP A 7 -13.80 7.11 6.11
C ASP A 7 -13.32 8.57 6.11
N ALA A 8 -13.74 9.38 7.09
CA ALA A 8 -13.22 10.72 7.29
C ALA A 8 -11.71 10.73 7.61
N PHE A 9 -11.26 9.81 8.47
CA PHE A 9 -9.85 9.66 8.80
C PHE A 9 -9.01 9.26 7.57
N LEU A 10 -9.47 8.28 6.80
CA LEU A 10 -8.81 7.86 5.57
C LEU A 10 -8.78 8.96 4.51
N ALA A 11 -9.84 9.77 4.40
CA ALA A 11 -9.87 10.91 3.49
C ALA A 11 -8.83 11.97 3.87
N GLU A 12 -8.65 12.25 5.17
CA GLU A 12 -7.62 13.19 5.63
C GLU A 12 -6.21 12.63 5.44
N LEU A 13 -6.01 11.35 5.76
CA LEU A 13 -4.74 10.64 5.54
C LEU A 13 -4.29 10.69 4.08
N ARG A 14 -5.21 10.47 3.14
CA ARG A 14 -4.93 10.49 1.69
C ARG A 14 -4.49 11.86 1.17
N LYS A 15 -4.76 12.95 1.88
CA LYS A 15 -4.21 14.27 1.52
C LYS A 15 -2.72 14.36 1.78
N GLN A 16 -2.21 13.61 2.74
CA GLN A 16 -0.79 13.60 3.13
C GLN A 16 -0.04 12.42 2.48
N MET A 17 -0.73 11.30 2.30
CA MET A 17 -0.20 10.06 1.73
C MET A 17 -1.09 9.60 0.57
N PRO A 18 -0.96 10.23 -0.61
CA PRO A 18 -1.88 10.02 -1.73
C PRO A 18 -1.65 8.69 -2.46
N TYR A 19 -0.50 8.05 -2.29
CA TYR A 19 -0.14 6.86 -3.05
C TYR A 19 -0.55 5.59 -2.30
N ALA A 20 -1.36 4.75 -2.95
CA ALA A 20 -1.79 3.49 -2.36
C ALA A 20 -0.87 2.34 -2.79
N SER A 21 -0.65 1.40 -1.89
CA SER A 21 0.06 0.14 -2.14
C SER A 21 -0.69 -1.06 -1.58
N ARG A 22 -0.37 -2.24 -2.09
CA ARG A 22 -0.92 -3.53 -1.70
C ARG A 22 0.18 -4.57 -1.66
N LEU A 23 0.14 -5.46 -0.68
CA LEU A 23 1.12 -6.53 -0.53
C LEU A 23 0.43 -7.87 -0.65
N TYR A 24 1.02 -8.73 -1.47
CA TYR A 24 0.47 -10.03 -1.82
C TYR A 24 1.49 -11.15 -1.57
N ASP A 25 0.99 -12.34 -1.26
CA ASP A 25 1.81 -13.57 -1.25
C ASP A 25 2.01 -14.12 -2.67
N ASP A 26 2.65 -15.30 -2.80
CA ASP A 26 2.89 -15.95 -4.09
C ASP A 26 1.64 -16.57 -4.74
N ASP A 27 0.58 -16.80 -3.97
CA ASP A 27 -0.72 -17.26 -4.45
C ASP A 27 -1.64 -16.10 -4.89
N GLY A 28 -1.24 -14.85 -4.64
CA GLY A 28 -1.96 -13.63 -5.01
C GLY A 28 -3.01 -13.20 -3.99
N GLU A 29 -2.93 -13.68 -2.75
CA GLU A 29 -3.79 -13.26 -1.64
C GLU A 29 -3.31 -11.91 -1.08
N LEU A 30 -4.24 -10.99 -0.84
CA LEU A 30 -3.94 -9.66 -0.32
C LEU A 30 -3.81 -9.69 1.21
N TYR A 31 -2.62 -9.44 1.73
CA TYR A 31 -2.40 -9.40 3.18
C TYR A 31 -2.51 -8.00 3.76
N TYR A 32 -2.01 -7.00 3.04
CA TYR A 32 -1.94 -5.62 3.54
C TYR A 32 -2.26 -4.58 2.47
N GLU A 33 -2.86 -3.49 2.93
CA GLU A 33 -3.03 -2.26 2.16
C GLU A 33 -2.27 -1.12 2.86
N GLY A 34 -1.63 -0.26 2.07
CA GLY A 34 -0.79 0.83 2.54
C GLY A 34 -1.12 2.17 1.89
N LEU A 35 -0.76 3.25 2.57
CA LEU A 35 -0.69 4.60 2.01
C LEU A 35 0.72 5.13 2.20
N SER A 36 1.23 5.84 1.20
CA SER A 36 2.55 6.45 1.18
C SER A 36 2.50 7.89 0.66
N SER A 37 3.43 8.71 1.15
CA SER A 37 3.70 10.04 0.62
C SER A 37 4.59 10.03 -0.63
N ASP A 38 5.16 8.87 -0.98
CA ASP A 38 6.06 8.68 -2.11
C ASP A 38 5.87 7.28 -2.74
N ARG A 39 5.97 7.18 -4.06
CA ARG A 39 5.97 5.91 -4.81
C ARG A 39 7.11 5.80 -5.82
N ASP A 40 7.85 6.88 -6.05
CA ASP A 40 8.81 6.97 -7.15
C ASP A 40 10.26 6.81 -6.66
N SER A 41 10.52 7.06 -5.38
CA SER A 41 11.86 6.83 -4.80
C SER A 41 12.17 5.35 -4.62
N GLU A 42 13.43 4.98 -4.87
CA GLU A 42 13.93 3.61 -4.64
C GLU A 42 13.73 3.12 -3.19
N ILE A 43 13.69 4.05 -2.23
CA ILE A 43 13.53 3.74 -0.81
C ILE A 43 12.08 3.75 -0.33
N ALA A 44 11.10 4.08 -1.19
CA ALA A 44 9.69 4.24 -0.79
C ALA A 44 9.10 2.94 -0.21
N PHE A 45 9.54 1.79 -0.72
CA PHE A 45 9.03 0.48 -0.33
C PHE A 45 9.98 -0.34 0.56
N GLN A 46 11.25 0.08 0.73
CA GLN A 46 12.21 -0.60 1.62
C GLN A 46 11.68 -0.84 3.04
N PRO A 47 10.92 0.09 3.67
CA PRO A 47 10.36 -0.16 4.99
C PRO A 47 9.35 -1.32 5.04
N LEU A 48 8.94 -1.91 3.91
CA LEU A 48 7.98 -3.01 3.82
C LEU A 48 8.64 -4.39 3.69
N ASP A 49 9.97 -4.46 3.57
CA ASP A 49 10.73 -5.72 3.44
C ASP A 49 10.49 -6.71 4.60
N TRP A 50 9.99 -6.22 5.75
CA TRP A 50 9.60 -7.09 6.87
C TRP A 50 8.46 -8.05 6.51
N ALA A 51 7.56 -7.66 5.60
CA ALA A 51 6.37 -8.42 5.26
C ALA A 51 6.70 -9.74 4.53
N THR A 52 7.86 -9.79 3.85
CA THR A 52 8.36 -11.03 3.26
C THR A 52 8.67 -12.07 4.32
N ALA A 53 9.34 -11.66 5.40
CA ALA A 53 9.74 -12.56 6.47
C ALA A 53 8.60 -12.93 7.44
N ASP A 54 7.70 -11.99 7.70
CA ASP A 54 6.59 -12.17 8.65
C ASP A 54 5.36 -12.83 8.01
N SER A 55 5.04 -12.45 6.77
CA SER A 55 3.73 -12.73 6.17
C SER A 55 3.80 -13.46 4.84
N GLY A 56 5.01 -13.80 4.37
CA GLY A 56 5.20 -14.49 3.09
C GLY A 56 4.86 -13.63 1.88
N CYS A 57 4.74 -12.31 2.03
CA CYS A 57 4.50 -11.42 0.90
C CYS A 57 5.64 -11.53 -0.11
N THR A 58 5.32 -11.72 -1.39
CA THR A 58 6.30 -11.89 -2.46
C THR A 58 6.29 -10.74 -3.46
N TYR A 59 5.21 -9.97 -3.54
CA TYR A 59 5.16 -8.78 -4.41
C TYR A 59 4.31 -7.65 -3.83
N ILE A 60 4.57 -6.45 -4.35
CA ILE A 60 3.87 -5.22 -4.01
C ILE A 60 3.23 -4.68 -5.28
N GLU A 61 1.95 -4.30 -5.21
CA GLU A 61 1.34 -3.45 -6.22
C GLU A 61 1.21 -2.02 -5.70
N TYR A 62 1.40 -1.04 -6.57
CA TYR A 62 1.20 0.37 -6.23
C TYR A 62 0.39 1.08 -7.32
N LEU A 63 -0.43 2.06 -6.88
CA LEU A 63 -1.39 2.72 -7.75
C LEU A 63 -0.75 3.87 -8.51
N GLN A 64 -0.83 3.79 -9.85
CA GLN A 64 -0.39 4.82 -10.76
C GLN A 64 -1.44 5.94 -10.93
N ASP A 65 -1.02 7.09 -11.45
CA ASP A 65 -1.91 8.24 -11.69
C ASP A 65 -2.99 7.94 -12.74
N ASN A 66 -2.73 6.97 -13.62
CA ASN A 66 -3.69 6.49 -14.61
C ASN A 66 -4.74 5.52 -13.99
N GLY A 67 -4.67 5.27 -12.68
CA GLY A 67 -5.56 4.39 -11.94
C GLY A 67 -5.25 2.89 -12.07
N LYS A 68 -4.13 2.52 -12.71
CA LYS A 68 -3.69 1.13 -12.82
C LYS A 68 -2.77 0.75 -11.67
N TRP A 69 -2.89 -0.49 -11.24
CA TRP A 69 -1.95 -1.11 -10.32
C TRP A 69 -0.78 -1.65 -11.13
N GLU A 70 0.43 -1.33 -10.68
CA GLU A 70 1.66 -1.87 -11.24
C GLU A 70 2.41 -2.62 -10.16
N GLN A 71 2.94 -3.79 -10.53
CA GLN A 71 3.74 -4.63 -9.65
C GLN A 71 5.19 -4.14 -9.64
N LEU A 72 5.77 -4.07 -8.44
CA LEU A 72 7.20 -3.87 -8.21
C LEU A 72 7.98 -5.18 -8.41
#